data_AF-A0A4Q3JGI1-F1
#
_entry.id   AF-A0A4Q3JGI1-F1
#
_cell.length_a   1.000
_cell.length_b   1.000
_cell.length_c   1.000
_cell.angle_alpha   90.00
_cell.angle_beta   90.00
_cell.angle_gamma   90.00
#
_symmetry.space_group_name_H-M   'P 1'
#
loop_
_entity.id
_entity.type
_entity.pdbx_description
1 polymer ?
#
loop_
_entity_poly.entity_id
_entity_poly.type
_entity_poly.pdbx_seq_one_letter_code
_entity_poly.pdbx_strand_id
1 'polypeptide(L)'
;NEALDRKRRVRPSADITELDDLAQANGSSFAAPPLSLMPLPADSEVTRMEIRDVLESATDDLPEGFRIVFVLRDIEGLSVEETAGLLSLNPNTVKTRLHRAHRLLRTAIEARFSATFADIFPFDGARCVGMADRVIAQLRG
;
A
#
# COMPACT_ATOMS: atom_id res chain seq x y z
N ASN A 1 25.43 24.07 -20.02
CA ASN A 1 25.05 22.66 -20.22
C ASN A 1 26.02 21.74 -19.49
N GLU A 2 26.00 21.72 -18.14
CA GLU A 2 26.86 20.80 -17.36
C GLU A 2 26.44 20.60 -15.88
N ALA A 3 25.27 21.09 -15.45
CA ALA A 3 24.94 21.22 -14.02
C ALA A 3 23.83 20.29 -13.48
N LEU A 4 23.34 19.31 -14.26
CA LEU A 4 22.24 18.43 -13.82
C LEU A 4 22.64 16.96 -13.55
N ASP A 5 23.91 16.59 -13.71
CA ASP A 5 24.32 15.17 -13.64
C ASP A 5 25.11 14.78 -12.37
N ARG A 6 25.01 15.59 -11.30
CA ARG A 6 25.58 15.23 -9.99
C ARG A 6 24.56 15.39 -8.89
N LYS A 7 23.62 14.44 -8.79
CA LYS A 7 23.03 14.05 -7.49
C LYS A 7 22.24 12.73 -7.52
N ARG A 8 22.72 11.76 -8.30
CA ARG A 8 22.51 10.34 -7.99
C ARG A 8 23.48 9.97 -6.86
N ARG A 9 23.25 10.50 -5.65
CA ARG A 9 23.90 10.01 -4.43
C ARG A 9 22.92 9.07 -3.75
N VAL A 10 23.17 7.78 -3.99
CA VAL A 10 22.67 6.62 -3.25
C VAL A 10 22.63 6.99 -1.76
N ARG A 11 21.43 6.97 -1.16
CA ARG A 11 21.31 6.97 0.30
C ARG A 11 21.71 5.59 0.77
N PRO A 12 22.71 5.42 1.64
CA PRO A 12 22.89 4.16 2.34
C PRO A 12 21.65 3.96 3.19
N SER A 13 20.92 2.86 2.97
CA SER A 13 19.95 2.37 3.93
C SER A 13 20.73 2.04 5.21
N ALA A 14 20.51 2.81 6.28
CA ALA A 14 21.03 2.47 7.58
C ALA A 14 20.43 1.11 7.98
N ASP A 15 21.32 0.17 8.27
CA ASP A 15 21.04 -1.16 8.77
C ASP A 15 20.39 -1.02 10.17
N ILE A 16 19.24 -1.65 10.38
CA ILE A 16 18.38 -1.47 11.57
C ILE A 16 18.85 -2.38 12.72
N THR A 17 20.03 -2.99 12.61
CA THR A 17 20.43 -4.14 13.43
C THR A 17 21.10 -3.78 14.78
N GLU A 18 21.20 -2.51 15.17
CA GLU A 18 21.89 -2.12 16.42
C GLU A 18 20.98 -1.49 17.49
N LEU A 19 19.80 -2.08 17.74
CA LEU A 19 18.92 -1.67 18.86
C LEU A 19 18.59 -2.79 19.86
N ASP A 20 19.19 -3.97 19.75
CA ASP A 20 18.81 -5.14 20.57
C ASP A 20 19.55 -5.25 21.92
N ASP A 21 20.60 -4.46 22.14
CA ASP A 21 21.51 -4.66 23.29
C ASP A 21 21.12 -3.93 24.59
N LEU A 22 19.96 -3.26 24.66
CA LEU A 22 19.52 -2.56 25.88
C LEU A 22 18.30 -3.17 26.58
N ALA A 23 17.71 -4.25 26.05
CA ALA A 23 16.49 -4.84 26.58
C ALA A 23 16.69 -5.93 27.66
N GLN A 24 17.92 -6.39 27.90
CA GLN A 24 18.15 -7.60 28.71
C GLN A 24 18.34 -7.39 30.23
N ALA A 25 18.22 -6.17 30.75
CA ALA A 25 18.57 -5.90 32.15
C ALA A 25 17.41 -5.82 33.16
N ASN A 26 16.13 -5.95 32.76
CA ASN A 26 15.04 -5.99 33.74
C ASN A 26 13.98 -7.05 33.39
N GLY A 27 13.94 -8.09 34.21
CA GLY A 27 13.02 -9.22 34.11
C GLY A 27 11.56 -8.80 34.15
N SER A 28 10.89 -8.97 33.01
CA SER A 28 9.56 -9.58 32.84
C SER A 28 9.03 -9.24 31.44
N SER A 29 9.67 -9.79 30.42
CA SER A 29 9.13 -9.73 29.07
C SER A 29 8.06 -10.81 28.93
N PHE A 30 6.80 -10.45 29.20
CA PHE A 30 5.68 -11.21 28.67
C PHE A 30 5.71 -11.02 27.16
N ALA A 31 6.42 -11.91 26.45
CA ALA A 31 6.38 -11.96 25.00
C ALA A 31 4.97 -12.41 24.61
N ALA A 32 4.08 -11.43 24.38
CA ALA A 32 2.81 -11.72 23.73
C ALA A 32 3.13 -12.44 22.41
N PRO A 33 2.51 -13.59 22.12
CA PRO A 33 2.76 -14.29 20.88
C PRO A 33 2.46 -13.36 19.70
N PRO A 34 3.21 -13.46 18.58
CA PRO A 34 2.93 -12.64 17.41
C PRO A 34 1.49 -12.88 16.96
N LEU A 35 0.78 -11.81 16.59
CA LEU A 35 -0.65 -11.83 16.26
C LEU A 35 -1.03 -12.90 15.20
N SER A 36 -0.07 -13.33 14.38
CA SER A 36 -0.22 -14.42 13.41
C SER A 36 -0.48 -15.82 14.01
N LEU A 37 -0.13 -16.07 15.28
CA LEU A 37 -0.26 -17.39 15.93
C LEU A 37 -1.50 -17.52 16.82
N MET A 38 -2.31 -16.47 16.93
CA MET A 38 -3.51 -16.49 17.76
C MET A 38 -4.70 -16.89 16.88
N PRO A 39 -5.52 -17.89 17.28
CA PRO A 39 -6.76 -18.17 16.57
C PRO A 39 -7.63 -16.93 16.66
N LEU A 40 -7.90 -16.30 15.53
CA LEU A 40 -8.77 -15.14 15.51
C LEU A 40 -10.21 -15.60 15.80
N PRO A 41 -11.02 -14.77 16.48
CA PRO A 41 -12.41 -15.11 16.75
C PRO A 41 -13.15 -15.44 15.44
N ALA A 42 -14.09 -16.40 15.47
CA ALA A 42 -14.77 -16.90 14.25
C ALA A 42 -15.37 -15.80 13.35
N ASP A 43 -15.80 -14.69 13.96
CA ASP A 43 -16.31 -13.50 13.27
C ASP A 43 -15.27 -12.89 12.31
N SER A 44 -13.98 -13.00 12.61
CA SER A 44 -12.90 -12.46 11.79
C SER A 44 -12.68 -13.22 10.48
N GLU A 45 -12.95 -14.52 10.44
CA GLU A 45 -12.81 -15.32 9.21
C GLU A 45 -13.97 -15.02 8.26
N VAL A 46 -15.19 -14.85 8.78
CA VAL A 46 -16.35 -14.38 8.00
C VAL A 46 -16.08 -12.98 7.44
N THR A 47 -15.60 -12.04 8.26
CA THR A 47 -15.24 -10.69 7.79
C THR A 47 -14.12 -10.70 6.73
N ARG A 48 -13.13 -11.61 6.85
CA ARG A 48 -12.08 -11.77 5.83
C ARG A 48 -12.62 -12.27 4.51
N MET A 49 -13.54 -13.24 4.54
CA MET A 49 -14.20 -13.74 3.33
C MET A 49 -15.01 -12.63 2.66
N GLU A 50 -15.76 -11.84 3.43
CA GLU A 50 -16.51 -10.69 2.90
C GLU A 50 -15.58 -9.64 2.25
N ILE A 51 -14.45 -9.30 2.90
CA ILE A 51 -13.48 -8.36 2.32
C ILE A 51 -12.88 -8.92 1.03
N ARG A 52 -12.54 -10.22 1.02
CA ARG A 52 -12.01 -10.90 -0.16
C ARG A 52 -13.01 -10.84 -1.31
N ASP A 53 -14.26 -11.20 -1.07
CA ASP A 53 -15.31 -11.21 -2.09
C ASP A 53 -15.52 -9.83 -2.70
N VAL A 54 -15.44 -8.76 -1.88
CA VAL A 54 -15.50 -7.39 -2.39
C VAL A 54 -14.31 -7.04 -3.27
N LEU A 55 -13.09 -7.43 -2.87
CA LEU A 55 -11.88 -7.19 -3.67
C LEU A 55 -11.88 -7.97 -4.98
N GLU A 56 -12.30 -9.24 -4.95
CA GLU A 56 -12.41 -10.08 -6.14
C GLU A 56 -13.46 -9.52 -7.09
N SER A 57 -14.68 -9.23 -6.60
CA SER A 57 -15.74 -8.61 -7.42
C SER A 57 -15.33 -7.24 -7.99
N ALA A 58 -14.67 -6.38 -7.20
CA ALA A 58 -14.20 -5.09 -7.69
C ALA A 58 -13.13 -5.24 -8.79
N THR A 59 -12.30 -6.28 -8.68
CA THR A 59 -11.28 -6.59 -9.70
C THR A 59 -11.93 -7.12 -10.97
N ASP A 60 -12.96 -7.96 -10.86
CA ASP A 60 -13.71 -8.50 -12.00
C ASP A 60 -14.52 -7.42 -12.75
N ASP A 61 -15.03 -6.43 -12.02
CA ASP A 61 -15.76 -5.28 -12.58
C ASP A 61 -14.86 -4.31 -13.38
N LEU A 62 -13.53 -4.45 -13.28
CA LEU A 62 -12.62 -3.62 -14.06
C LEU A 62 -12.73 -3.91 -15.56
N PRO A 63 -12.75 -2.87 -16.42
CA PRO A 63 -12.58 -3.05 -17.86
C PRO A 63 -11.33 -3.88 -18.16
N GLU A 64 -11.46 -4.85 -19.07
CA GLU A 64 -10.45 -5.89 -19.34
C GLU A 64 -9.04 -5.33 -19.51
N GLY A 65 -8.87 -4.26 -20.29
CA GLY A 65 -7.55 -3.66 -20.54
C GLY A 65 -6.89 -3.04 -19.29
N PHE A 66 -7.66 -2.68 -18.26
CA PHE A 66 -7.14 -2.21 -16.97
C PHE A 66 -6.93 -3.39 -16.01
N ARG A 67 -7.85 -4.35 -15.98
CA ARG A 67 -7.76 -5.57 -15.18
C ARG A 67 -6.49 -6.35 -15.48
N ILE A 68 -6.19 -6.61 -16.77
CA ILE A 68 -5.00 -7.35 -17.18
C ILE A 68 -3.72 -6.63 -16.71
N VAL A 69 -3.66 -5.30 -16.86
CA VAL A 69 -2.50 -4.51 -16.42
C VAL A 69 -2.35 -4.55 -14.89
N PHE A 70 -3.45 -4.47 -14.15
CA PHE A 70 -3.45 -4.55 -12.69
C PHE A 70 -2.96 -5.92 -12.21
N VAL A 71 -3.50 -7.01 -12.76
CA VAL A 71 -3.09 -8.39 -12.39
C VAL A 71 -1.60 -8.58 -12.61
N LEU A 72 -1.08 -8.24 -13.81
CA LEU A 72 0.34 -8.44 -14.10
C LEU A 72 1.27 -7.61 -13.21
N ARG A 73 0.87 -6.38 -12.85
CA ARG A 73 1.72 -5.45 -12.11
C ARG A 73 1.68 -5.63 -10.61
N ASP A 74 0.49 -5.81 -10.05
CA ASP A 74 0.28 -5.76 -8.61
C ASP A 74 0.06 -7.13 -7.98
N ILE A 75 -0.48 -8.09 -8.74
CA ILE A 75 -0.70 -9.46 -8.26
C ILE A 75 0.50 -10.33 -8.61
N GLU A 76 0.92 -10.31 -9.88
CA GLU A 76 2.04 -11.12 -10.37
C GLU A 76 3.41 -10.43 -10.18
N GLY A 77 3.42 -9.12 -9.91
CA GLY A 77 4.64 -8.38 -9.58
C GLY A 77 5.60 -8.11 -10.75
N LEU A 78 5.18 -8.29 -12.01
CA LEU A 78 6.01 -8.01 -13.18
C LEU A 78 6.36 -6.53 -13.25
N SER A 79 7.52 -6.17 -13.79
CA SER A 79 7.92 -4.78 -14.07
C SER A 79 7.01 -4.09 -15.11
N VAL A 80 7.11 -2.76 -15.21
CA VAL A 80 6.36 -2.00 -16.23
C VAL A 80 6.83 -2.39 -17.63
N GLU A 81 8.13 -2.61 -17.77
CA GLU A 81 8.80 -2.97 -19.01
C GLU A 81 8.42 -4.38 -19.47
N GLU A 82 8.39 -5.37 -18.56
CA GLU A 82 7.92 -6.73 -18.87
C GLU A 82 6.44 -6.74 -19.27
N THR A 83 5.59 -6.03 -18.51
CA THR A 83 4.16 -5.92 -18.81
C THR A 83 3.93 -5.24 -20.17
N ALA A 84 4.69 -4.19 -20.48
CA ALA A 84 4.63 -3.49 -21.76
C ALA A 84 5.01 -4.42 -22.92
N GLY A 85 6.07 -5.22 -22.75
CA GLY A 85 6.49 -6.23 -23.72
C GLY A 85 5.41 -7.30 -23.96
N LEU A 86 4.86 -7.88 -22.89
CA LEU A 86 3.82 -8.93 -22.98
C LEU A 86 2.55 -8.45 -23.68
N LEU A 87 2.13 -7.21 -23.40
CA LEU A 87 0.89 -6.65 -23.94
C LEU A 87 1.10 -5.86 -25.24
N SER A 88 2.34 -5.77 -25.74
CA SER A 88 2.69 -4.92 -26.88
C SER A 88 2.22 -3.46 -26.73
N LEU A 89 2.39 -2.90 -25.52
CA LEU A 89 1.99 -1.54 -25.17
C LEU A 89 3.21 -0.65 -24.91
N ASN A 90 3.02 0.67 -24.95
CA ASN A 90 4.03 1.59 -24.46
C ASN A 90 4.10 1.53 -22.90
N PRO A 91 5.29 1.57 -22.27
CA PRO A 91 5.43 1.63 -20.82
C PRO A 91 4.61 2.75 -20.15
N ASN A 92 4.45 3.90 -20.81
CA ASN A 92 3.59 4.98 -20.31
C ASN A 92 2.10 4.61 -20.34
N THR A 93 1.66 3.82 -21.32
CA THR A 93 0.31 3.27 -21.36
C THR A 93 0.07 2.30 -20.21
N VAL A 94 1.05 1.45 -19.88
CA VAL A 94 0.97 0.55 -18.71
C VAL A 94 0.82 1.36 -17.42
N LYS A 95 1.66 2.37 -17.19
CA LYS A 95 1.58 3.26 -16.01
C LYS A 95 0.22 3.96 -15.90
N THR A 96 -0.27 4.53 -17.00
CA THR A 96 -1.56 5.24 -17.01
C THR A 96 -2.75 4.29 -16.84
N ARG A 97 -2.71 3.08 -17.41
CA ARG A 97 -3.72 2.04 -17.20
C ARG A 97 -3.74 1.54 -15.77
N LEU A 98 -2.58 1.29 -15.15
CA LEU A 98 -2.47 0.86 -13.76
C LEU A 98 -3.05 1.91 -12.81
N HIS A 99 -2.68 3.18 -12.99
CA HIS A 99 -3.26 4.27 -12.20
C HIS A 99 -4.78 4.37 -12.36
N ARG A 100 -5.31 4.17 -13.58
CA ARG A 100 -6.77 4.15 -13.80
C ARG A 100 -7.42 2.93 -13.12
N ALA A 101 -6.79 1.76 -13.18
CA ALA A 101 -7.26 0.57 -12.48
C ALA A 101 -7.40 0.82 -10.97
N HIS A 102 -6.37 1.38 -10.33
CA HIS A 102 -6.42 1.75 -8.91
C HIS A 102 -7.54 2.71 -8.56
N ARG A 103 -7.76 3.73 -9.39
CA ARG A 103 -8.84 4.69 -9.15
C ARG A 103 -10.21 4.04 -9.24
N LEU A 104 -10.41 3.17 -10.24
CA LEU A 104 -11.68 2.45 -10.41
C LEU A 104 -11.92 1.48 -9.25
N LEU A 105 -10.91 0.70 -8.86
CA LEU A 105 -10.97 -0.19 -7.68
C LEU A 105 -11.31 0.59 -6.42
N ARG A 106 -10.62 1.72 -6.18
CA ARG A 106 -10.88 2.58 -5.04
C ARG A 106 -12.34 3.03 -5.00
N THR A 107 -12.86 3.57 -6.11
CA THR A 107 -14.25 4.03 -6.17
C THR A 107 -15.24 2.88 -5.97
N ALA A 108 -14.98 1.71 -6.54
CA ALA A 108 -15.84 0.53 -6.36
C ALA A 108 -15.86 0.08 -4.89
N ILE A 109 -14.71 0.02 -4.24
CA ILE A 109 -14.56 -0.35 -2.83
C ILE A 109 -15.22 0.70 -1.92
N GLU A 110 -14.94 1.99 -2.13
CA GLU A 110 -15.56 3.09 -1.36
C GLU A 110 -17.08 3.04 -1.44
N ALA A 111 -17.66 2.75 -2.61
CA ALA A 111 -19.10 2.62 -2.78
C ALA A 111 -19.70 1.45 -1.97
N ARG A 112 -18.97 0.34 -1.81
CA ARG A 112 -19.44 -0.84 -1.06
C ARG A 112 -19.31 -0.66 0.46
N PHE A 113 -18.37 0.15 0.91
CA PHE A 113 -18.04 0.32 2.32
C PHE A 113 -18.33 1.75 2.85
N SER A 114 -19.12 2.56 2.14
CA SER A 114 -19.36 3.97 2.43
C SER A 114 -19.89 4.27 3.85
N ALA A 115 -20.53 3.30 4.52
CA ALA A 115 -20.98 3.46 5.91
C ALA A 115 -19.91 3.06 6.94
N THR A 116 -18.93 2.24 6.55
CA THR A 116 -17.97 1.60 7.46
C THR A 116 -16.56 2.19 7.35
N PHE A 117 -16.20 2.85 6.23
CA PHE A 117 -14.84 3.40 6.03
C PHE A 117 -14.44 4.44 7.08
N ALA A 118 -15.38 5.29 7.50
CA ALA A 118 -15.16 6.29 8.55
C ALA A 118 -14.87 5.64 9.92
N ASP A 119 -15.41 4.45 10.16
CA ASP A 119 -15.21 3.69 11.40
C ASP A 119 -13.99 2.76 11.34
N ILE A 120 -13.65 2.24 10.14
CA ILE A 120 -12.49 1.34 9.91
C ILE A 120 -11.16 2.12 9.95
N PHE A 121 -11.15 3.37 9.47
CA PHE A 121 -9.96 4.21 9.49
C PHE A 121 -10.16 5.42 10.41
N PRO A 122 -9.78 5.34 11.70
CA PRO A 122 -9.83 6.48 12.63
C PRO A 122 -8.87 7.64 12.26
N PHE A 123 -8.17 7.51 11.12
CA PHE A 123 -7.22 8.49 10.59
C PHE A 123 -7.78 9.27 9.38
N ASP A 124 -9.02 9.01 8.95
CA ASP A 124 -9.52 9.57 7.68
C ASP A 124 -9.83 11.07 7.79
N GLY A 125 -8.86 11.87 7.32
CA GLY A 125 -9.02 13.29 7.07
C GLY A 125 -8.67 14.20 8.26
N ALA A 126 -9.40 14.13 9.37
CA ALA A 126 -9.35 15.18 10.40
C ALA A 126 -7.97 15.38 11.05
N ARG A 127 -7.20 14.31 11.24
CA ARG A 127 -5.82 14.38 11.78
C ARG A 127 -4.76 14.71 10.72
N CYS A 128 -5.02 14.37 9.47
CA CYS A 128 -4.07 14.54 8.35
C CYS A 128 -4.18 15.92 7.68
N VAL A 129 -5.32 16.62 7.84
CA VAL A 129 -5.49 18.01 7.41
C VAL A 129 -4.43 18.88 8.09
N GLY A 130 -3.59 19.54 7.28
CA GLY A 130 -2.50 20.40 7.74
C GLY A 130 -1.25 19.66 8.24
N MET A 131 -1.18 18.33 8.14
CA MET A 131 0.02 17.59 8.55
C MET A 131 1.22 17.92 7.67
N ALA A 132 1.02 18.06 6.35
CA ALA A 132 2.05 18.52 5.43
C ALA A 132 2.54 19.94 5.78
N ASP A 133 1.62 20.85 6.13
CA ASP A 133 1.97 22.22 6.51
C ASP A 133 2.81 22.27 7.79
N ARG A 134 2.50 21.42 8.78
CA ARG A 134 3.30 21.29 10.01
C ARG A 134 4.71 20.77 9.74
N VAL A 135 4.84 19.74 8.90
CA VAL A 135 6.16 19.20 8.52
C VAL A 135 6.97 20.24 7.75
N ILE A 136 6.35 20.97 6.81
CA ILE A 136 7.01 22.04 6.07
C ILE A 136 7.44 23.19 6.99
N ALA A 137 6.61 23.58 7.96
CA ALA A 137 6.96 24.60 8.94
C ALA A 137 8.16 24.18 9.80
N GLN A 138 8.23 22.91 10.21
CA GLN A 138 9.29 22.37 11.06
C GLN A 138 10.63 22.21 10.33
N LEU A 139 10.63 22.06 9.00
CA LEU A 139 11.86 22.00 8.20
C LEU A 139 12.39 23.39 7.79
N ARG A 140 11.61 24.45 8.04
CA ARG A 140 11.95 25.84 7.70
C ARG A 140 12.39 26.68 8.91
N GLY A 141 12.28 26.14 10.13
CA GLY A 141 12.80 26.74 11.37
C GLY A 141 14.07 26.03 11.81
#